data_AF-A0A818YN96-F1
#
_entry.id   AF-A0A818YN96-F1
#
_cell.length_a   1.000
_cell.length_b   1.000
_cell.length_c   1.000
_cell.angle_alpha   90.00
_cell.angle_beta   90.00
_cell.angle_gamma   90.00
#
_symmetry.space_group_name_H-M   'P 1'
#
loop_
_entity.id
_entity.type
_entity.pdbx_description
1 polymer ?
#
loop_
_entity_poly.entity_id
_entity_poly.type
_entity_poly.pdbx_seq_one_letter_code
_entity_poly.pdbx_strand_id
1 'polypeptide(L)'
;MSHRKFEHPRHGNLGFLPKKRAARHRGKVKSFPTDDPKKPVHLTAFLGYKAGMTHIVREVDRPASKLNKKETVEAVTIIETPPMVIVGVVGYIVTPRGLRAYKTIYAQHLNEECRRRFYKNWYSSKHKAFTKYSKKWEDESGKKALENDFKQMAKYCKVIRVLAHTQVKLLRKRQKKAHLMEIQLNGGTIEQKVAFAREHLEKQVPISQVFSKDEMIDCISVTKGRGFKGVTSRWHTRKLPRKTHKGLRKVACIGAWHPAHVSRAVARAGQKGYHHRTEINKKIYRMGDAIQVKDGKTVKNTGSTDHDPTEKTINPMGGFPHYGEVRQDFIMIKGCCIGPKKRPITLRKSLILNPKRSHREQIDLRFIDTSSKFGHGRFQTHEEKRVFMGPLKKHRLQEEQQQTQTTTATTTTSQAQSA
;
A
#
# COMPACT_ATOMS: atom_id res chain seq x y z
N MET A 1 -9.15 -34.60 -38.32
CA MET A 1 -7.88 -34.33 -37.60
C MET A 1 -7.89 -35.10 -36.31
N SER A 2 -6.87 -35.91 -36.05
CA SER A 2 -6.73 -36.76 -34.85
C SER A 2 -6.15 -35.96 -33.68
N HIS A 3 -4.98 -36.34 -33.17
CA HIS A 3 -4.32 -35.63 -32.07
C HIS A 3 -3.63 -34.35 -32.55
N ARG A 4 -3.22 -33.51 -31.60
CA ARG A 4 -2.51 -32.27 -31.89
C ARG A 4 -1.08 -32.59 -32.37
N LYS A 5 -0.76 -32.30 -33.64
CA LYS A 5 0.55 -32.59 -34.26
C LYS A 5 1.77 -32.06 -33.49
N PHE A 6 1.67 -30.87 -32.90
CA PHE A 6 2.74 -30.27 -32.09
C PHE A 6 2.19 -29.81 -30.75
N GLU A 7 2.75 -30.35 -29.68
CA GLU A 7 2.41 -29.96 -28.31
C GLU A 7 2.75 -28.50 -28.05
N HIS A 8 2.04 -27.89 -27.10
CA HIS A 8 2.36 -26.55 -26.63
C HIS A 8 1.74 -26.34 -25.26
N PRO A 9 2.42 -25.61 -24.36
CA PRO A 9 1.87 -25.27 -23.06
C PRO A 9 0.52 -24.57 -23.14
N ARG A 10 -0.30 -24.77 -22.11
CA ARG A 10 -1.60 -24.12 -22.03
C ARG A 10 -1.46 -22.59 -21.93
N HIS A 11 -2.32 -21.86 -22.63
CA HIS A 11 -2.45 -20.42 -22.43
C HIS A 11 -3.15 -20.06 -21.11
N GLY A 12 -2.36 -19.53 -20.17
CA GLY A 12 -2.82 -18.96 -18.91
C GLY A 12 -3.19 -19.98 -17.83
N ASN A 13 -3.04 -19.55 -16.58
CA ASN A 13 -3.20 -20.38 -15.40
C ASN A 13 -4.68 -20.45 -14.92
N LEU A 14 -5.16 -21.67 -14.68
CA LEU A 14 -6.52 -21.99 -14.23
C LEU A 14 -6.77 -21.73 -12.74
N GLY A 15 -5.73 -21.76 -11.90
CA GLY A 15 -5.83 -21.44 -10.46
C GLY A 15 -6.25 -19.99 -10.17
N PHE A 16 -6.23 -19.14 -11.20
CA PHE A 16 -6.73 -17.77 -11.14
C PHE A 16 -8.13 -17.60 -11.77
N LEU A 17 -8.82 -18.68 -12.11
CA LEU A 17 -10.26 -18.66 -12.35
C LEU A 17 -11.02 -18.65 -11.02
N PRO A 18 -12.16 -17.92 -10.91
CA PRO A 18 -12.78 -17.11 -11.96
C PRO A 18 -12.06 -15.77 -12.20
N LYS A 19 -11.83 -15.43 -13.48
CA LYS A 19 -11.29 -14.12 -13.91
C LYS A 19 -12.38 -13.04 -13.96
N LYS A 20 -12.97 -12.74 -12.79
CA LYS A 20 -14.01 -11.70 -12.59
C LYS A 20 -13.48 -10.48 -11.83
N ARG A 21 -14.27 -9.40 -11.78
CA ARG A 21 -13.95 -8.23 -10.93
C ARG A 21 -13.90 -8.64 -9.46
N ALA A 22 -12.89 -8.17 -8.73
CA ALA A 22 -12.81 -8.36 -7.29
C ALA A 22 -13.99 -7.66 -6.61
N ALA A 23 -14.66 -8.35 -5.69
CA ALA A 23 -15.79 -7.80 -4.94
C ALA A 23 -15.37 -6.67 -3.99
N ARG A 24 -14.17 -6.78 -3.40
CA ARG A 24 -13.59 -5.76 -2.52
C ARG A 24 -12.60 -4.91 -3.32
N HIS A 25 -12.60 -3.60 -3.09
CA HIS A 25 -11.61 -2.69 -3.67
C HIS A 25 -10.22 -2.86 -3.02
N ARG A 26 -10.19 -3.15 -1.72
CA ARG A 26 -9.00 -3.48 -0.95
C ARG A 26 -8.66 -4.96 -1.07
N GLY A 27 -7.37 -5.28 -1.06
CA GLY A 27 -6.88 -6.64 -0.83
C GLY A 27 -7.40 -7.23 0.49
N LYS A 28 -8.07 -8.38 0.45
CA LYS A 28 -8.39 -9.15 1.67
C LYS A 28 -7.21 -10.05 2.00
N VAL A 29 -6.72 -10.02 3.24
CA VAL A 29 -5.86 -11.08 3.77
C VAL A 29 -6.73 -12.33 3.92
N LYS A 30 -6.45 -13.36 3.12
CA LYS A 30 -7.19 -14.64 3.19
C LYS A 30 -6.61 -15.59 4.23
N SER A 31 -5.30 -15.49 4.46
CA SER A 31 -4.55 -16.28 5.44
C SER A 31 -3.57 -15.34 6.11
N PHE A 32 -3.53 -15.33 7.44
CA PHE A 32 -2.49 -14.63 8.20
C PHE A 32 -1.31 -15.59 8.46
N PRO A 33 -0.13 -15.09 8.85
CA PRO A 33 0.96 -15.94 9.29
C PRO A 33 0.51 -16.86 10.43
N THR A 34 1.07 -18.07 10.47
CA THR A 34 0.83 -19.01 11.57
C THR A 34 1.30 -18.38 12.89
N ASP A 35 0.52 -18.61 13.93
CA ASP A 35 0.79 -18.07 15.26
C ASP A 35 1.83 -18.92 16.01
N ASP A 36 2.66 -18.27 16.80
CA ASP A 36 3.71 -18.89 17.62
C ASP A 36 3.75 -18.19 18.98
N PRO A 37 3.17 -18.79 20.04
CA PRO A 37 3.07 -18.17 21.35
C PRO A 37 4.40 -17.82 22.01
N LYS A 38 5.53 -18.38 21.56
CA LYS A 38 6.86 -18.09 22.11
C LYS A 38 7.39 -16.71 21.71
N LYS A 39 6.86 -16.13 20.63
CA LYS A 39 7.26 -14.81 20.14
C LYS A 39 6.52 -13.71 20.92
N PRO A 40 7.06 -12.49 21.01
CA PRO A 40 6.33 -11.36 21.56
C PRO A 40 5.08 -11.06 20.72
N VAL A 41 4.06 -10.48 21.36
CA VAL A 41 2.82 -10.06 20.70
C VAL A 41 3.16 -9.02 19.63
N HIS A 42 2.72 -9.24 18.39
CA HIS A 42 2.97 -8.33 17.27
C HIS A 42 1.85 -8.37 16.23
N LEU A 43 1.79 -7.31 15.42
CA LEU A 43 0.89 -7.20 14.28
C LEU A 43 1.47 -7.89 13.04
N THR A 44 0.58 -8.44 12.22
CA THR A 44 0.97 -9.27 11.07
C THR A 44 0.70 -8.63 9.70
N ALA A 45 0.04 -7.48 9.66
CA ALA A 45 -0.34 -6.80 8.44
C ALA A 45 -0.48 -5.29 8.65
N PHE A 46 -0.40 -4.54 7.56
CA PHE A 46 -0.58 -3.09 7.54
C PHE A 46 -1.26 -2.68 6.22
N LEU A 47 -1.72 -1.43 6.13
CA LEU A 47 -2.32 -0.89 4.93
C LEU A 47 -1.59 0.38 4.47
N GLY A 48 -1.04 0.34 3.27
CA GLY A 48 -0.42 1.50 2.61
C GLY A 48 -1.10 1.86 1.29
N TYR A 49 -0.63 2.92 0.65
CA TYR A 49 -1.14 3.44 -0.61
C TYR A 49 -0.01 3.56 -1.62
N LYS A 50 -0.15 2.90 -2.77
CA LYS A 50 0.87 2.93 -3.82
C LYS A 50 1.02 4.36 -4.38
N ALA A 51 2.14 5.01 -4.10
CA ALA A 51 2.43 6.37 -4.54
C ALA A 51 2.93 6.40 -5.99
N GLY A 52 4.01 5.67 -6.24
CA GLY A 52 4.67 5.63 -7.54
C GLY A 52 5.82 4.63 -7.57
N MET A 53 6.68 4.77 -8.59
CA MET A 53 7.87 3.95 -8.75
C MET A 53 9.04 4.87 -9.09
N THR A 54 10.22 4.48 -8.65
CA THR A 54 11.50 5.06 -9.06
C THR A 54 12.53 3.94 -9.23
N HIS A 55 13.78 4.27 -9.46
CA HIS A 55 14.89 3.33 -9.40
C HIS A 55 15.92 3.78 -8.37
N ILE A 56 16.70 2.82 -7.89
CA ILE A 56 17.80 3.04 -6.95
C ILE A 56 19.07 2.43 -7.53
N VAL A 57 20.21 2.89 -7.03
CA VAL A 57 21.49 2.19 -7.15
C VAL A 57 21.81 1.58 -5.81
N ARG A 58 22.23 0.32 -5.83
CA ARG A 58 22.81 -0.35 -4.67
C ARG A 58 23.95 -1.25 -5.07
N GLU A 59 24.85 -1.49 -4.15
CA GLU A 59 25.81 -2.58 -4.27
C GLU A 59 25.14 -3.93 -3.98
N VAL A 60 25.50 -4.96 -4.73
CA VAL A 60 24.97 -6.31 -4.54
C VAL A 60 25.97 -7.17 -3.79
N ASP A 61 25.61 -7.62 -2.59
CA ASP A 61 26.38 -8.61 -1.84
C ASP A 61 25.78 -10.01 -2.06
N ARG A 62 26.32 -10.71 -3.05
CA ARG A 62 25.94 -12.08 -3.40
C ARG A 62 27.17 -12.85 -3.85
N PRO A 63 27.87 -13.54 -2.92
CA PRO A 63 29.00 -14.39 -3.27
C PRO A 63 28.65 -15.37 -4.40
N ALA A 64 29.59 -15.60 -5.32
CA ALA A 64 29.44 -16.37 -6.58
C ALA A 64 28.59 -15.73 -7.70
N SER A 65 27.95 -14.58 -7.48
CA SER A 65 27.28 -13.83 -8.55
C SER A 65 28.30 -13.01 -9.37
N LYS A 66 28.09 -12.90 -10.70
CA LYS A 66 28.83 -11.94 -11.55
C LYS A 66 28.64 -10.47 -11.15
N LEU A 67 27.56 -10.20 -10.39
CA LEU A 67 27.20 -8.89 -9.86
C LEU A 67 27.71 -8.67 -8.43
N ASN A 68 28.43 -9.62 -7.82
CA ASN A 68 28.94 -9.46 -6.47
C ASN A 68 29.84 -8.22 -6.37
N LYS A 69 29.62 -7.38 -5.35
CA LYS A 69 30.32 -6.10 -5.14
C LYS A 69 30.25 -5.13 -6.33
N LYS A 70 29.21 -5.25 -7.15
CA LYS A 70 28.94 -4.31 -8.24
C LYS A 70 27.67 -3.54 -7.96
N GLU A 71 27.66 -2.30 -8.42
CA GLU A 71 26.47 -1.47 -8.40
C GLU A 71 25.46 -1.98 -9.42
N THR A 72 24.19 -1.99 -9.00
CA THR A 72 23.08 -2.37 -9.87
C THR A 72 21.94 -1.38 -9.72
N VAL A 73 21.30 -1.10 -10.84
CA VAL A 73 20.08 -0.30 -10.87
C VAL A 73 18.88 -1.23 -10.70
N GLU A 74 18.11 -1.02 -9.63
CA GLU A 74 16.90 -1.79 -9.38
C GLU A 74 15.68 -0.88 -9.30
N ALA A 75 14.60 -1.26 -9.99
CA ALA A 75 13.33 -0.56 -9.89
C ALA A 75 12.69 -0.83 -8.52
N VAL A 76 12.09 0.20 -7.94
CA VAL A 76 11.40 0.14 -6.64
C VAL A 76 10.02 0.79 -6.71
N THR A 77 9.10 0.34 -5.86
CA THR A 77 7.79 0.96 -5.67
C THR A 77 7.74 1.65 -4.31
N ILE A 78 7.27 2.89 -4.28
CA ILE A 78 7.02 3.64 -3.05
C ILE A 78 5.56 3.46 -2.63
N ILE A 79 5.36 3.03 -1.39
CA ILE A 79 4.04 2.86 -0.77
C ILE A 79 3.99 3.76 0.46
N GLU A 80 3.16 4.80 0.43
CA GLU A 80 2.93 5.68 1.58
C GLU A 80 2.06 4.97 2.61
N THR A 81 2.52 4.94 3.85
CA THR A 81 1.99 4.17 4.97
C THR A 81 1.71 5.10 6.15
N PRO A 82 0.64 5.92 6.09
CA PRO A 82 0.25 6.73 7.24
C PRO A 82 -0.04 5.83 8.44
N PRO A 83 0.24 6.27 9.68
CA PRO A 83 -0.04 5.48 10.88
C PRO A 83 -1.49 5.00 10.90
N MET A 84 -1.70 3.74 11.29
CA MET A 84 -3.03 3.15 11.42
C MET A 84 -3.54 3.35 12.85
N VAL A 85 -4.84 3.61 13.00
CA VAL A 85 -5.48 3.72 14.33
C VAL A 85 -6.22 2.43 14.62
N ILE A 86 -5.95 1.81 15.77
CA ILE A 86 -6.69 0.64 16.23
C ILE A 86 -7.96 1.13 16.93
N VAL A 87 -9.13 0.67 16.47
CA VAL A 87 -10.45 1.13 16.91
C VAL A 87 -11.33 0.01 17.44
N GLY A 88 -10.80 -1.21 17.57
CA GLY A 88 -11.53 -2.33 18.12
C GLY A 88 -10.76 -3.63 18.07
N VAL A 89 -11.36 -4.67 18.61
CA VAL A 89 -10.84 -6.03 18.67
C VAL A 89 -11.96 -7.03 18.38
N VAL A 90 -11.62 -8.10 17.66
CA VAL A 90 -12.51 -9.21 17.31
C VAL A 90 -11.89 -10.50 17.82
N GLY A 91 -12.63 -11.22 18.65
CA GLY A 91 -12.27 -12.56 19.10
C GLY A 91 -12.87 -13.62 18.20
N TYR A 92 -12.10 -14.65 17.86
CA TYR A 92 -12.54 -15.78 17.07
C TYR A 92 -12.39 -17.09 17.86
N ILE A 93 -13.45 -17.88 17.85
CA ILE A 93 -13.47 -19.24 18.39
C ILE A 93 -13.31 -20.25 17.25
N VAL A 94 -12.66 -21.37 17.55
CA VAL A 94 -12.59 -22.52 16.63
C VAL A 94 -13.86 -23.33 16.80
N THR A 95 -14.54 -23.61 15.68
CA THR A 95 -15.67 -24.52 15.62
C THR A 95 -15.35 -25.62 14.60
N PRO A 96 -16.07 -26.76 14.60
CA PRO A 96 -15.89 -27.80 13.57
C PRO A 96 -16.05 -27.29 12.12
N ARG A 97 -16.78 -26.18 11.92
CA ARG A 97 -16.99 -25.53 10.62
C ARG A 97 -15.96 -24.43 10.30
N GLY A 98 -14.94 -24.27 11.14
CA GLY A 98 -13.90 -23.24 11.02
C GLY A 98 -14.01 -22.13 12.07
N LEU A 99 -13.31 -21.02 11.84
CA LEU A 99 -13.28 -19.88 12.76
C LEU A 99 -14.59 -19.08 12.67
N ARG A 100 -15.24 -18.87 13.82
CA ARG A 100 -16.43 -18.02 13.95
C ARG A 100 -16.10 -16.81 14.81
N ALA A 101 -16.54 -15.63 14.38
CA ALA A 101 -16.45 -14.43 15.20
C ALA A 101 -17.31 -14.63 16.48
N TYR A 102 -16.68 -14.45 17.63
CA TYR A 102 -17.29 -14.63 18.94
C TYR A 102 -17.82 -13.30 19.47
N LYS A 103 -16.92 -12.33 19.68
CA LYS A 103 -17.26 -10.98 20.14
C LYS A 103 -16.44 -9.94 19.41
N THR A 104 -17.02 -8.75 19.27
CA THR A 104 -16.33 -7.56 18.74
C THR A 104 -16.50 -6.43 19.75
N ILE A 105 -15.39 -5.86 20.19
CA ILE A 105 -15.34 -4.71 21.09
C ILE A 105 -14.77 -3.56 20.29
N TYR A 106 -15.42 -2.40 20.31
CA TYR A 106 -14.91 -1.17 19.68
C TYR A 106 -14.34 -0.24 20.74
N ALA A 107 -13.48 0.68 20.31
CA ALA A 107 -13.03 1.81 21.10
C ALA A 107 -14.19 2.76 21.47
N GLN A 108 -13.98 3.65 22.44
CA GLN A 108 -14.94 4.67 22.84
C GLN A 108 -15.04 5.74 21.74
N HIS A 109 -13.89 6.31 21.37
CA HIS A 109 -13.79 7.38 20.40
C HIS A 109 -13.37 6.86 19.02
N LEU A 110 -14.30 6.96 18.06
CA LEU A 110 -14.02 6.63 16.66
C LEU A 110 -13.91 7.89 15.80
N ASN A 111 -12.77 8.05 15.12
CA ASN A 111 -12.54 9.15 14.20
C ASN A 111 -13.63 9.25 13.12
N GLU A 112 -13.99 10.47 12.72
CA GLU A 112 -14.99 10.75 11.68
C GLU A 112 -14.72 9.97 10.37
N GLU A 113 -13.46 9.86 9.96
CA GLU A 113 -13.07 9.12 8.76
C GLU A 113 -13.33 7.60 8.86
N CYS A 114 -13.23 7.04 10.07
CA CYS A 114 -13.61 5.67 10.38
C CYS A 114 -15.14 5.53 10.38
N ARG A 115 -15.86 6.46 11.01
CA ARG A 115 -17.33 6.50 11.02
C ARG A 115 -17.90 6.57 9.61
N ARG A 116 -17.26 7.33 8.70
CA ARG A 116 -17.59 7.35 7.26
C ARG A 116 -17.55 5.97 6.61
N ARG A 117 -16.78 4.99 7.13
CA ARG A 117 -16.75 3.60 6.62
C ARG A 117 -18.13 2.95 6.67
N PHE A 118 -18.90 3.25 7.72
CA PHE A 118 -20.22 2.67 8.00
C PHE A 118 -21.38 3.32 7.23
N TYR A 119 -21.12 4.43 6.53
CA TYR A 119 -22.11 5.11 5.69
C TYR A 119 -21.81 4.95 4.20
N LYS A 120 -22.86 4.82 3.39
CA LYS A 120 -22.76 4.97 1.92
C LYS A 120 -22.79 6.45 1.55
N ASN A 121 -23.81 7.18 2.02
CA ASN A 121 -23.91 8.62 1.91
C ASN A 121 -23.69 9.25 3.29
N TRP A 122 -22.56 9.93 3.48
CA TRP A 122 -22.24 10.60 4.73
C TRP A 122 -23.02 11.90 4.89
N TYR A 123 -23.11 12.71 3.84
CA TYR A 123 -23.64 14.07 3.90
C TYR A 123 -25.14 14.10 4.25
N SER A 124 -25.92 13.14 3.74
CA SER A 124 -27.35 13.05 4.03
C SER A 124 -27.69 12.28 5.31
N SER A 125 -26.69 11.81 6.06
CA SER A 125 -26.91 10.95 7.23
C SER A 125 -26.81 11.75 8.53
N LYS A 126 -27.56 11.35 9.56
CA LYS A 126 -27.56 11.98 10.90
C LYS A 126 -26.30 11.67 11.75
N HIS A 127 -25.27 11.06 11.16
CA HIS A 127 -24.02 10.63 11.81
C HIS A 127 -24.23 10.00 13.21
N LYS A 128 -25.10 8.99 13.32
CA LYS A 128 -25.39 8.28 14.60
C LYS A 128 -24.59 6.99 14.84
N ALA A 129 -23.66 6.61 13.97
CA ALA A 129 -22.87 5.40 14.14
C ALA A 129 -22.01 5.50 15.41
N PHE A 130 -22.05 4.46 16.24
CA PHE A 130 -21.33 4.32 17.51
C PHE A 130 -21.68 5.30 18.64
N THR A 131 -22.69 6.17 18.49
CA THR A 131 -23.02 7.14 19.56
C THR A 131 -23.52 6.47 20.84
N LYS A 132 -24.40 5.46 20.73
CA LYS A 132 -24.84 4.65 21.88
C LYS A 132 -23.71 3.79 22.46
N TYR A 133 -22.82 3.32 21.59
CA TYR A 133 -21.71 2.45 21.99
C TYR A 133 -20.64 3.24 22.77
N SER A 134 -20.37 4.48 22.38
CA SER A 134 -19.49 5.39 23.13
C SER A 134 -19.98 5.60 24.56
N LYS A 135 -21.29 5.81 24.76
CA LYS A 135 -21.89 5.95 26.10
C LYS A 135 -21.70 4.71 26.98
N LYS A 136 -21.67 3.51 26.39
CA LYS A 136 -21.38 2.26 27.11
C LYS A 136 -19.99 2.28 27.79
N TRP A 137 -19.03 3.03 27.26
CA TRP A 137 -17.71 3.20 27.89
C TRP A 137 -17.72 4.22 29.04
N GLU A 138 -18.76 5.05 29.14
CA GLU A 138 -18.94 6.03 30.21
C GLU A 138 -19.75 5.41 31.37
N ASP A 139 -20.83 4.70 31.04
CA ASP A 139 -21.74 4.04 31.99
C ASP A 139 -21.05 2.91 32.79
N GLU A 140 -21.25 2.87 34.11
CA GLU A 140 -20.63 1.87 35.00
C GLU A 140 -21.06 0.43 34.66
N SER A 141 -22.35 0.23 34.38
CA SER A 141 -22.87 -1.07 33.92
C SER A 141 -22.30 -1.47 32.55
N GLY A 142 -22.08 -0.49 31.68
CA GLY A 142 -21.50 -0.66 30.36
C GLY A 142 -20.03 -1.08 30.41
N LYS A 143 -19.23 -0.43 31.28
CA LYS A 143 -17.83 -0.80 31.57
C LYS A 143 -17.74 -2.23 32.08
N LYS A 144 -18.54 -2.62 33.09
CA LYS A 144 -18.59 -4.00 33.59
C LYS A 144 -18.92 -5.01 32.49
N ALA A 145 -19.86 -4.68 31.60
CA ALA A 145 -20.19 -5.53 30.45
C ALA A 145 -19.02 -5.65 29.46
N LEU A 146 -18.28 -4.56 29.20
CA LEU A 146 -17.09 -4.58 28.33
C LEU A 146 -15.95 -5.41 28.95
N GLU A 147 -15.73 -5.29 30.25
CA GLU A 147 -14.74 -6.10 30.95
C GLU A 147 -15.08 -7.59 30.91
N ASN A 148 -16.36 -7.93 31.07
CA ASN A 148 -16.84 -9.29 30.88
C ASN A 148 -16.63 -9.76 29.43
N ASP A 149 -16.85 -8.90 28.44
CA ASP A 149 -16.57 -9.22 27.03
C ASP A 149 -15.08 -9.52 26.81
N PHE A 150 -14.16 -8.72 27.39
CA PHE A 150 -12.72 -8.97 27.33
C PHE A 150 -12.32 -10.27 28.04
N LYS A 151 -12.85 -10.54 29.23
CA LYS A 151 -12.62 -11.80 29.97
C LYS A 151 -13.09 -13.02 29.17
N GLN A 152 -14.27 -12.94 28.55
CA GLN A 152 -14.79 -14.02 27.70
C GLN A 152 -13.95 -14.19 26.43
N MET A 153 -13.43 -13.11 25.84
CA MET A 153 -12.51 -13.18 24.71
C MET A 153 -11.21 -13.90 25.10
N ALA A 154 -10.63 -13.57 26.25
CA ALA A 154 -9.43 -14.24 26.76
C ALA A 154 -9.66 -15.74 27.02
N LYS A 155 -10.82 -16.09 27.61
CA LYS A 155 -11.14 -17.48 27.98
C LYS A 155 -11.46 -18.38 26.77
N TYR A 156 -12.30 -17.91 25.85
CA TYR A 156 -12.87 -18.79 24.81
C TYR A 156 -12.18 -18.66 23.45
N CYS A 157 -11.65 -17.48 23.10
CA CYS A 157 -11.12 -17.27 21.76
C CYS A 157 -9.74 -17.92 21.58
N LYS A 158 -9.48 -18.40 20.37
CA LYS A 158 -8.17 -18.92 19.97
C LYS A 158 -7.42 -17.97 19.04
N VAL A 159 -8.12 -17.03 18.41
CA VAL A 159 -7.50 -16.02 17.54
C VAL A 159 -8.06 -14.66 17.90
N ILE A 160 -7.17 -13.70 18.12
CA ILE A 160 -7.50 -12.29 18.38
C ILE A 160 -7.06 -11.46 17.18
N ARG A 161 -7.95 -10.58 16.71
CA ARG A 161 -7.65 -9.63 15.64
C ARG A 161 -8.02 -8.23 16.08
N VAL A 162 -7.16 -7.25 15.81
CA VAL A 162 -7.49 -5.84 15.99
C VAL A 162 -8.15 -5.29 14.73
N LEU A 163 -9.11 -4.39 14.89
CA LEU A 163 -9.71 -3.58 13.84
C LEU A 163 -8.93 -2.28 13.75
N ALA A 164 -8.21 -2.09 12.65
CA ALA A 164 -7.41 -0.90 12.43
C ALA A 164 -7.81 -0.19 11.12
N HIS A 165 -7.85 1.14 11.15
CA HIS A 165 -8.09 1.94 9.95
C HIS A 165 -6.93 2.87 9.61
N THR A 166 -6.77 3.15 8.33
CA THR A 166 -5.80 4.16 7.86
C THR A 166 -6.32 5.57 8.05
N GLN A 167 -5.41 6.52 8.19
CA GLN A 167 -5.71 7.95 8.22
C GLN A 167 -5.62 8.57 6.81
N VAL A 168 -6.76 8.70 6.11
CA VAL A 168 -6.78 9.09 4.69
C VAL A 168 -6.70 10.62 4.54
N LYS A 169 -7.13 11.37 5.57
CA LYS A 169 -7.00 12.83 5.60
C LYS A 169 -5.53 13.28 5.46
N LEU A 170 -4.59 12.55 6.06
CA LEU A 170 -3.15 12.83 5.99
C LEU A 170 -2.59 12.76 4.55
N LEU A 171 -3.19 11.91 3.70
CA LEU A 171 -2.74 11.72 2.31
C LEU A 171 -3.15 12.86 1.36
N ARG A 172 -3.99 13.80 1.82
CA ARG A 172 -4.55 14.92 1.04
C ARG A 172 -5.17 14.48 -0.30
N LYS A 173 -5.90 13.36 -0.30
CA LYS A 173 -6.62 12.87 -1.48
C LYS A 173 -8.11 13.23 -1.39
N ARG A 174 -8.83 13.16 -2.52
CA ARG A 174 -10.28 13.40 -2.57
C ARG A 174 -11.09 12.52 -1.61
N GLN A 175 -10.62 11.29 -1.36
CA GLN A 175 -11.31 10.35 -0.49
C GLN A 175 -11.12 10.71 0.98
N LYS A 176 -12.24 10.88 1.72
CA LYS A 176 -12.24 11.10 3.17
C LYS A 176 -12.59 9.84 3.99
N LYS A 177 -12.95 8.74 3.30
CA LYS A 177 -13.45 7.50 3.91
C LYS A 177 -12.29 6.55 4.24
N ALA A 178 -11.99 6.34 5.52
CA ALA A 178 -10.89 5.49 5.97
C ALA A 178 -11.06 4.02 5.57
N HIS A 179 -9.98 3.30 5.25
CA HIS A 179 -10.02 1.87 4.99
C HIS A 179 -9.81 1.08 6.28
N LEU A 180 -10.83 0.32 6.72
CA LEU A 180 -10.84 -0.45 7.98
C LEU A 180 -10.57 -1.95 7.75
N MET A 181 -9.54 -2.53 8.34
CA MET A 181 -9.21 -3.94 8.22
C MET A 181 -8.98 -4.62 9.58
N GLU A 182 -9.24 -5.92 9.62
CA GLU A 182 -8.74 -6.78 10.69
C GLU A 182 -7.25 -7.08 10.44
N ILE A 183 -6.45 -7.02 11.50
CA ILE A 183 -5.07 -7.47 11.55
C ILE A 183 -4.97 -8.51 12.67
N GLN A 184 -4.41 -9.68 12.38
CA GLN A 184 -4.25 -10.72 13.40
C GLN A 184 -3.07 -10.40 14.31
N LEU A 185 -3.27 -10.55 15.62
CA LEU A 185 -2.19 -10.53 16.62
C LEU A 185 -1.61 -11.94 16.75
N ASN A 186 -0.30 -12.03 16.53
CA ASN A 186 0.46 -13.25 16.72
C ASN A 186 1.46 -13.07 17.87
N GLY A 187 1.95 -14.17 18.44
CA GLY A 187 2.87 -14.15 19.59
C GLY A 187 2.17 -14.03 20.93
N GLY A 188 2.77 -14.57 21.98
CA GLY A 188 2.24 -14.58 23.34
C GLY A 188 0.98 -15.42 23.53
N THR A 189 0.48 -15.42 24.76
CA THR A 189 -0.78 -16.08 25.12
C THR A 189 -1.99 -15.26 24.63
N ILE A 190 -3.17 -15.87 24.62
CA ILE A 190 -4.41 -15.15 24.21
C ILE A 190 -4.69 -13.97 25.15
N GLU A 191 -4.44 -14.11 26.45
CA GLU A 191 -4.58 -13.04 27.44
C GLU A 191 -3.66 -11.86 27.12
N GLN A 192 -2.38 -12.13 26.83
CA GLN A 192 -1.41 -11.10 26.43
C GLN A 192 -1.85 -10.38 25.15
N LYS A 193 -2.42 -11.10 24.17
CA LYS A 193 -2.96 -10.49 22.96
C LYS A 193 -4.17 -9.61 23.22
N VAL A 194 -5.07 -10.03 24.12
CA VAL A 194 -6.23 -9.23 24.52
C VAL A 194 -5.79 -7.99 25.28
N ALA A 195 -4.82 -8.11 26.18
CA ALA A 195 -4.23 -6.99 26.91
C ALA A 195 -3.56 -5.99 25.95
N PHE A 196 -2.72 -6.47 25.03
CA PHE A 196 -2.11 -5.66 23.98
C PHE A 196 -3.18 -4.92 23.16
N ALA A 197 -4.24 -5.63 22.74
CA ALA A 197 -5.33 -5.03 21.98
C ALA A 197 -6.06 -3.93 22.76
N ARG A 198 -6.34 -4.13 24.06
CA ARG A 198 -6.98 -3.14 24.94
C ARG A 198 -6.11 -1.91 25.12
N GLU A 199 -4.82 -2.11 25.38
CA GLU A 199 -3.85 -1.02 25.59
C GLU A 199 -3.66 -0.15 24.33
N HIS A 200 -3.77 -0.77 23.15
CA HIS A 200 -3.58 -0.10 21.87
C HIS A 200 -4.88 0.43 21.25
N LEU A 201 -6.03 0.33 21.92
CA LEU A 201 -7.26 1.00 21.46
C LEU A 201 -7.02 2.52 21.39
N GLU A 202 -7.50 3.13 20.31
CA GLU A 202 -7.40 4.57 20.00
C GLU A 202 -5.97 5.07 19.73
N LYS A 203 -4.96 4.23 19.93
CA LYS A 203 -3.56 4.57 19.65
C LYS A 203 -3.21 4.37 18.18
N GLN A 204 -2.22 5.15 17.75
CA GLN A 204 -1.65 5.05 16.41
C GLN A 204 -0.52 4.01 16.40
N VAL A 205 -0.50 3.19 15.35
CA VAL A 205 0.56 2.24 15.07
C VAL A 205 1.26 2.67 13.78
N PRO A 206 2.53 3.11 13.84
CA PRO A 206 3.34 3.36 12.65
C PRO A 206 3.78 2.05 11.99
N ILE A 207 4.21 2.14 10.73
CA ILE A 207 4.65 0.97 9.96
C ILE A 207 5.91 0.31 10.56
N SER A 208 6.79 1.09 11.19
CA SER A 208 8.04 0.66 11.84
C SER A 208 7.84 -0.31 12.99
N GLN A 209 6.69 -0.27 13.67
CA GLN A 209 6.35 -1.24 14.71
C GLN A 209 5.86 -2.59 14.14
N VAL A 210 5.52 -2.65 12.85
CA VAL A 210 4.95 -3.87 12.23
C VAL A 210 5.97 -4.58 11.35
N PHE A 211 6.75 -3.84 10.57
CA PHE A 211 7.74 -4.40 9.65
C PHE A 211 9.13 -3.84 9.93
N SER A 212 10.14 -4.59 9.48
CA SER A 212 11.54 -4.22 9.62
C SER A 212 12.17 -3.93 8.26
N LYS A 213 13.26 -3.15 8.24
CA LYS A 213 14.13 -3.03 7.05
C LYS A 213 14.62 -4.42 6.64
N ASP A 214 14.79 -4.65 5.33
CA ASP A 214 15.27 -5.90 4.73
C ASP A 214 14.37 -7.13 4.88
N GLU A 215 13.22 -6.98 5.55
CA GLU A 215 12.21 -8.03 5.67
C GLU A 215 11.53 -8.32 4.31
N MET A 216 11.21 -9.59 4.07
CA MET A 216 10.40 -10.03 2.95
C MET A 216 8.91 -10.00 3.33
N ILE A 217 8.12 -9.23 2.59
CA ILE A 217 6.69 -9.08 2.82
C ILE A 217 5.87 -9.53 1.61
N ASP A 218 4.57 -9.70 1.84
CA ASP A 218 3.59 -9.98 0.80
C ASP A 218 2.72 -8.76 0.54
N CYS A 219 2.56 -8.39 -0.72
CA CYS A 219 1.66 -7.32 -1.14
C CYS A 219 0.35 -7.91 -1.67
N ILE A 220 -0.78 -7.55 -1.06
CA ILE A 220 -2.10 -8.01 -1.41
C ILE A 220 -2.95 -6.83 -1.87
N SER A 221 -3.41 -6.87 -3.12
CA SER A 221 -4.28 -5.81 -3.65
C SER A 221 -5.12 -6.28 -4.83
N VAL A 222 -5.81 -5.32 -5.45
CA VAL A 222 -6.58 -5.50 -6.67
C VAL A 222 -5.83 -4.91 -7.85
N THR A 223 -5.64 -5.71 -8.90
CA THR A 223 -4.88 -5.31 -10.09
C THR A 223 -5.52 -4.14 -10.85
N LYS A 224 -4.74 -3.45 -11.70
CA LYS A 224 -5.27 -2.40 -12.58
C LYS A 224 -6.36 -2.99 -13.48
N GLY A 225 -7.54 -2.37 -13.50
CA GLY A 225 -8.64 -2.75 -14.37
C GLY A 225 -8.33 -2.44 -15.83
N ARG A 226 -8.72 -3.34 -16.74
CA ARG A 226 -8.61 -3.13 -18.19
C ARG A 226 -9.94 -3.35 -18.93
N GLY A 227 -11.04 -3.55 -18.21
CA GLY A 227 -12.38 -3.77 -18.78
C GLY A 227 -12.53 -5.09 -19.52
N PHE A 228 -13.51 -5.16 -20.43
CA PHE A 228 -13.72 -6.29 -21.32
C PHE A 228 -12.61 -6.37 -22.38
N LYS A 229 -12.00 -7.55 -22.55
CA LYS A 229 -10.92 -7.77 -23.51
C LYS A 229 -11.09 -9.12 -24.22
N GLY A 230 -10.71 -9.14 -25.50
CA GLY A 230 -10.64 -10.36 -26.31
C GLY A 230 -9.57 -11.35 -25.85
N VAL A 231 -9.62 -12.57 -26.38
CA VAL A 231 -8.76 -13.70 -25.99
C VAL A 231 -7.27 -13.43 -26.15
N THR A 232 -6.87 -12.75 -27.23
CA THR A 232 -5.46 -12.38 -27.48
C THR A 232 -4.90 -11.51 -26.36
N SER A 233 -5.66 -10.57 -25.81
CA SER A 233 -5.17 -9.77 -24.68
C SER A 233 -5.39 -10.47 -23.34
N ARG A 234 -6.55 -11.12 -23.12
CA ARG A 234 -6.93 -11.70 -21.82
C ARG A 234 -6.17 -12.98 -21.47
N TRP A 235 -5.81 -13.76 -22.49
CA TRP A 235 -5.19 -15.07 -22.37
C TRP A 235 -3.87 -15.20 -23.14
N HIS A 236 -3.49 -14.18 -23.91
CA HIS A 236 -2.25 -14.20 -24.70
C HIS A 236 -2.22 -15.34 -25.74
N THR A 237 -3.39 -15.65 -26.33
CA THR A 237 -3.48 -16.61 -27.43
C THR A 237 -2.85 -16.03 -28.70
N ARG A 238 -2.23 -16.88 -29.50
CA ARG A 238 -1.67 -16.49 -30.81
C ARG A 238 -2.77 -15.89 -31.70
N LYS A 239 -2.43 -14.85 -32.47
CA LYS A 239 -3.31 -14.30 -33.51
C LYS A 239 -3.42 -15.30 -34.66
N LEU A 240 -4.58 -15.36 -35.30
CA LEU A 240 -4.76 -16.15 -36.53
C LEU A 240 -4.08 -15.44 -37.72
N PRO A 241 -3.82 -16.16 -38.84
CA PRO A 241 -3.22 -15.58 -40.04
C PRO A 241 -3.98 -14.36 -40.56
N ARG A 242 -3.28 -13.46 -41.27
CA ARG A 242 -3.85 -12.19 -41.77
C ARG A 242 -5.11 -12.40 -42.63
N LYS A 243 -5.13 -13.43 -43.48
CA LYS A 243 -6.22 -13.75 -44.42
C LYS A 243 -7.38 -14.53 -43.77
N THR A 244 -7.50 -14.54 -42.45
CA THR A 244 -8.59 -15.26 -41.76
C THR A 244 -9.91 -14.50 -41.90
N HIS A 245 -10.93 -15.17 -42.43
CA HIS A 245 -12.29 -14.61 -42.52
C HIS A 245 -12.93 -14.44 -41.12
N LYS A 246 -13.76 -13.40 -40.96
CA LYS A 246 -14.47 -13.05 -39.71
C LYS A 246 -13.52 -12.83 -38.51
N GLY A 247 -12.38 -12.18 -38.74
CA GLY A 247 -11.50 -11.65 -37.71
C GLY A 247 -10.41 -12.61 -37.21
N LEU A 248 -9.25 -12.03 -36.88
CA LEU A 248 -8.02 -12.78 -36.56
C LEU A 248 -7.67 -12.87 -35.07
N ARG A 249 -8.38 -12.13 -34.19
CA ARG A 249 -8.08 -12.04 -32.74
C ARG A 249 -9.00 -12.94 -31.91
N LYS A 250 -9.13 -14.19 -32.33
CA LYS A 250 -10.02 -15.22 -31.75
C LYS A 250 -9.26 -16.54 -31.53
N VAL A 251 -9.85 -17.45 -30.76
CA VAL A 251 -9.42 -18.85 -30.72
C VAL A 251 -10.12 -19.53 -31.90
N ALA A 252 -9.38 -20.30 -32.72
CA ALA A 252 -9.94 -20.95 -33.89
C ALA A 252 -10.92 -22.06 -33.51
N CYS A 253 -10.46 -23.06 -32.73
CA CYS A 253 -11.28 -24.17 -32.25
C CYS A 253 -11.49 -24.05 -30.73
N ILE A 254 -12.75 -24.05 -30.28
CA ILE A 254 -13.14 -23.88 -28.87
C ILE A 254 -13.48 -25.19 -28.15
N GLY A 255 -13.35 -26.34 -28.83
CA GLY A 255 -13.65 -27.66 -28.30
C GLY A 255 -13.80 -28.67 -29.43
N ALA A 256 -13.65 -29.96 -29.11
CA ALA A 256 -14.04 -31.05 -30.03
C ALA A 256 -15.56 -31.18 -30.08
N TRP A 257 -16.09 -32.03 -30.97
CA TRP A 257 -17.52 -32.35 -31.00
C TRP A 257 -17.95 -33.04 -29.71
N HIS A 258 -17.21 -34.08 -29.30
CA HIS A 258 -17.42 -34.77 -28.03
C HIS A 258 -16.26 -34.42 -27.09
N PRO A 259 -16.51 -33.86 -25.89
CA PRO A 259 -17.81 -33.62 -25.26
C PRO A 259 -18.57 -32.41 -25.83
N ALA A 260 -19.91 -32.50 -25.90
CA ALA A 260 -20.82 -31.52 -26.52
C ALA A 260 -21.05 -30.25 -25.66
N HIS A 261 -20.00 -29.73 -25.04
CA HIS A 261 -20.02 -28.46 -24.32
C HIS A 261 -18.67 -27.76 -24.36
N VAL A 262 -18.66 -26.44 -24.27
CA VAL A 262 -17.41 -25.69 -24.20
C VAL A 262 -16.81 -25.81 -22.81
N SER A 263 -15.62 -26.39 -22.72
CA SER A 263 -14.91 -26.52 -21.44
C SER A 263 -14.61 -25.15 -20.81
N ARG A 264 -14.76 -25.06 -19.48
CA ARG A 264 -14.35 -23.89 -18.67
C ARG A 264 -12.86 -23.55 -18.85
N ALA A 265 -12.06 -24.53 -19.26
CA ALA A 265 -10.65 -24.36 -19.52
C ALA A 265 -10.37 -23.58 -20.82
N VAL A 266 -11.34 -23.40 -21.72
CA VAL A 266 -11.10 -22.72 -23.00
C VAL A 266 -10.93 -21.22 -22.81
N ALA A 267 -9.98 -20.62 -23.52
CA ALA A 267 -9.77 -19.19 -23.49
C ALA A 267 -10.95 -18.45 -24.14
N ARG A 268 -11.71 -17.70 -23.34
CA ARG A 268 -12.83 -16.84 -23.81
C ARG A 268 -12.56 -15.36 -23.53
N ALA A 269 -13.16 -14.48 -24.33
CA ALA A 269 -13.16 -13.04 -24.09
C ALA A 269 -13.88 -12.72 -22.76
N GLY A 270 -13.61 -11.56 -22.18
CA GLY A 270 -14.25 -11.14 -20.93
C GLY A 270 -13.42 -10.14 -20.14
N GLN A 271 -13.77 -9.96 -18.87
CA GLN A 271 -13.06 -9.06 -17.96
C GLN A 271 -11.56 -9.39 -17.87
N LYS A 272 -10.71 -8.37 -18.05
CA LYS A 272 -9.27 -8.40 -17.77
C LYS A 272 -8.90 -7.36 -16.71
N GLY A 273 -8.17 -7.79 -15.70
CA GLY A 273 -7.74 -6.94 -14.60
C GLY A 273 -8.86 -6.62 -13.61
N TYR A 274 -8.52 -5.84 -12.58
CA TYR A 274 -9.37 -5.68 -11.38
C TYR A 274 -9.62 -7.01 -10.66
N HIS A 275 -8.59 -7.84 -10.56
CA HIS A 275 -8.62 -9.12 -9.86
C HIS A 275 -7.88 -9.01 -8.53
N HIS A 276 -8.30 -9.74 -7.50
CA HIS A 276 -7.55 -9.87 -6.25
C HIS A 276 -6.30 -10.73 -6.49
N ARG A 277 -5.13 -10.25 -6.06
CA ARG A 277 -3.85 -10.95 -6.16
C ARG A 277 -3.02 -10.73 -4.91
N THR A 278 -2.13 -11.68 -4.67
CA THR A 278 -1.10 -11.63 -3.64
C THR A 278 0.23 -11.84 -4.36
N GLU A 279 1.11 -10.85 -4.30
CA GLU A 279 2.50 -10.97 -4.72
C GLU A 279 3.34 -11.20 -3.47
N ILE A 280 3.92 -12.39 -3.37
CA ILE A 280 4.77 -12.77 -2.23
C ILE A 280 6.20 -12.30 -2.43
N ASN A 281 6.98 -12.32 -1.35
CA ASN A 281 8.44 -12.15 -1.39
C ASN A 281 8.89 -10.81 -2.00
N LYS A 282 8.26 -9.72 -1.57
CA LYS A 282 8.71 -8.35 -1.87
C LYS A 282 9.61 -7.88 -0.74
N LYS A 283 10.87 -7.60 -1.05
CA LYS A 283 11.84 -7.11 -0.07
C LYS A 283 11.62 -5.63 0.20
N ILE A 284 11.63 -5.25 1.48
CA ILE A 284 11.68 -3.84 1.89
C ILE A 284 13.14 -3.39 1.80
N TYR A 285 13.40 -2.35 1.01
CA TYR A 285 14.74 -1.77 0.84
C TYR A 285 14.98 -0.60 1.80
N ARG A 286 13.92 0.17 2.05
CA ARG A 286 13.96 1.30 2.98
C ARG A 286 12.60 1.48 3.62
N MET A 287 12.62 1.84 4.89
CA MET A 287 11.51 2.44 5.60
C MET A 287 11.91 3.89 5.83
N GLY A 288 11.14 4.83 5.27
CA GLY A 288 11.40 6.24 5.44
C GLY A 288 10.32 6.88 6.29
N ASP A 289 10.73 7.79 7.15
CA ASP A 289 9.83 8.49 8.06
C ASP A 289 9.04 9.59 7.34
N ALA A 290 7.97 10.04 7.98
CA ALA A 290 7.21 11.20 7.56
C ALA A 290 8.10 12.44 7.44
N ILE A 291 7.71 13.37 6.56
CA ILE A 291 8.37 14.66 6.45
C ILE A 291 8.08 15.44 7.74
N GLN A 292 9.07 15.55 8.61
CA GLN A 292 8.98 16.29 9.86
C GLN A 292 9.44 17.75 9.65
N VAL A 293 8.78 18.67 10.33
CA VAL A 293 9.26 20.05 10.47
C VAL A 293 9.86 20.13 11.87
N LYS A 294 11.18 20.20 11.97
CA LYS A 294 11.90 20.43 13.23
C LYS A 294 12.47 21.85 13.18
N ASP A 295 12.19 22.66 14.20
CA ASP A 295 12.76 24.01 14.35
C ASP A 295 12.49 24.92 13.13
N GLY A 296 11.28 24.86 12.58
CA GLY A 296 10.89 25.62 11.37
C GLY A 296 11.52 25.13 10.07
N LYS A 297 12.49 24.20 10.12
CA LYS A 297 13.12 23.58 8.95
C LYS A 297 12.47 22.23 8.64
N THR A 298 12.08 22.06 7.39
CA THR A 298 11.56 20.77 6.92
C THR A 298 12.73 19.81 6.78
N VAL A 299 12.76 18.74 7.59
CA VAL A 299 13.75 17.67 7.48
C VAL A 299 13.44 16.90 6.20
N LYS A 300 14.24 17.12 5.15
CA LYS A 300 14.00 16.59 3.81
C LYS A 300 14.66 15.24 3.54
N ASN A 301 15.35 14.63 4.50
CA ASN A 301 16.30 13.52 4.30
C ASN A 301 15.67 12.12 4.12
N THR A 302 14.52 12.05 3.46
CA THR A 302 13.83 10.78 3.16
C THR A 302 14.31 10.10 1.89
N GLY A 303 14.91 10.85 0.97
CA GLY A 303 15.47 10.39 -0.30
C GLY A 303 16.99 10.50 -0.41
N SER A 304 17.66 11.05 0.60
CA SER A 304 19.12 11.05 0.72
C SER A 304 19.62 9.68 1.21
N THR A 305 20.82 9.29 0.81
CA THR A 305 21.50 8.05 1.22
C THR A 305 22.84 8.40 1.83
N ASP A 306 23.49 7.45 2.53
CA ASP A 306 24.76 7.72 3.21
C ASP A 306 25.88 8.11 2.22
N HIS A 307 25.72 7.78 0.94
CA HIS A 307 26.62 8.12 -0.16
C HIS A 307 26.17 9.32 -1.00
N ASP A 308 24.97 9.85 -0.78
CA ASP A 308 24.44 11.01 -1.50
C ASP A 308 24.27 12.17 -0.51
N PRO A 309 25.20 13.15 -0.49
CA PRO A 309 25.15 14.28 0.45
C PRO A 309 23.98 15.23 0.14
N THR A 310 23.29 15.06 -0.99
CA THR A 310 22.18 15.93 -1.37
C THR A 310 20.97 15.70 -0.48
N GLU A 311 20.59 16.72 0.30
CA GLU A 311 19.36 16.69 1.08
C GLU A 311 18.12 16.73 0.19
N LYS A 312 17.50 15.58 -0.03
CA LYS A 312 16.34 15.44 -0.91
C LYS A 312 15.30 14.49 -0.36
N THR A 313 14.03 14.82 -0.60
CA THR A 313 12.91 13.94 -0.23
C THR A 313 12.77 12.79 -1.22
N ILE A 314 12.04 11.73 -0.84
CA ILE A 314 11.69 10.65 -1.77
C ILE A 314 10.83 11.11 -2.97
N ASN A 315 10.25 12.32 -2.90
CA ASN A 315 9.41 12.85 -3.96
C ASN A 315 10.26 13.27 -5.16
N PRO A 316 9.94 12.78 -6.38
CA PRO A 316 10.59 13.28 -7.57
C PRO A 316 10.24 14.76 -7.80
N MET A 317 11.03 15.46 -8.61
CA MET A 317 10.71 16.83 -9.02
C MET A 317 9.28 16.91 -9.61
N GLY A 318 8.46 17.82 -9.08
CA GLY A 318 7.04 17.94 -9.45
C GLY A 318 6.09 16.93 -8.78
N GLY A 319 6.61 16.08 -7.87
CA GLY A 319 5.86 15.06 -7.15
C GLY A 319 5.59 13.80 -7.99
N PHE A 320 5.06 12.75 -7.35
CA PHE A 320 4.74 11.52 -8.08
C PHE A 320 3.57 11.75 -9.06
N PRO A 321 3.72 11.42 -10.36
CA PRO A 321 2.71 11.76 -11.35
C PRO A 321 1.36 11.11 -11.02
N HIS A 322 0.28 11.90 -11.03
CA HIS A 322 -1.07 11.49 -10.62
C HIS A 322 -1.22 11.00 -9.17
N TYR A 323 -0.22 11.17 -8.31
CA TYR A 323 -0.31 10.92 -6.88
C TYR A 323 -0.18 12.20 -6.06
N GLY A 324 0.80 13.04 -6.40
CA GLY A 324 1.25 14.18 -5.60
C GLY A 324 2.45 13.80 -4.74
N GLU A 325 2.61 14.48 -3.61
CA GLU A 325 3.70 14.24 -2.68
C GLU A 325 3.38 13.11 -1.69
N VAL A 326 4.43 12.37 -1.32
CA VAL A 326 4.50 11.48 -0.17
C VAL A 326 4.99 12.31 1.00
N ARG A 327 4.20 12.36 2.08
CA ARG A 327 4.48 13.20 3.25
C ARG A 327 4.49 12.42 4.55
N GLN A 328 3.89 11.24 4.55
CA GLN A 328 3.86 10.32 5.68
C GLN A 328 4.96 9.28 5.53
N ASP A 329 5.14 8.44 6.56
CA ASP A 329 6.03 7.29 6.50
C ASP A 329 5.76 6.49 5.22
N PHE A 330 6.79 5.90 4.64
CA PHE A 330 6.66 5.06 3.47
C PHE A 330 7.56 3.85 3.55
N ILE A 331 7.20 2.85 2.75
CA ILE A 331 8.08 1.73 2.47
C ILE A 331 8.48 1.75 0.99
N MET A 332 9.75 1.50 0.76
CA MET A 332 10.32 1.23 -0.56
C MET A 332 10.43 -0.27 -0.73
N ILE A 333 9.69 -0.83 -1.67
CA ILE A 333 9.75 -2.27 -1.96
C ILE A 333 10.41 -2.54 -3.30
N LYS A 334 11.15 -3.65 -3.38
CA LYS A 334 11.77 -4.11 -4.62
C LYS A 334 10.74 -4.36 -5.72
N GLY A 335 11.01 -3.82 -6.90
CA GLY A 335 10.29 -4.09 -8.13
C GLY A 335 8.90 -3.45 -8.18
N CYS A 336 8.06 -4.00 -9.05
CA CYS A 336 6.68 -3.54 -9.21
C CYS A 336 5.76 -4.07 -8.09
N CYS A 337 4.64 -3.38 -7.91
CA CYS A 337 3.57 -3.77 -7.00
C CYS A 337 2.20 -3.76 -7.71
N ILE A 338 1.28 -4.57 -7.21
CA ILE A 338 -0.09 -4.71 -7.73
C ILE A 338 -0.82 -3.37 -7.75
N GLY A 339 -1.58 -3.12 -8.82
CA GLY A 339 -2.53 -2.03 -8.89
C GLY A 339 -1.96 -0.69 -9.37
N PRO A 340 -2.83 0.29 -9.66
CA PRO A 340 -2.43 1.63 -10.09
C PRO A 340 -1.93 2.47 -8.90
N LYS A 341 -1.45 3.69 -9.19
CA LYS A 341 -1.20 4.73 -8.19
C LYS A 341 -2.47 5.04 -7.39
N LYS A 342 -2.34 5.52 -6.15
CA LYS A 342 -3.43 5.79 -5.18
C LYS A 342 -4.19 4.54 -4.71
N ARG A 343 -3.81 3.33 -5.12
CA ARG A 343 -4.47 2.08 -4.73
C ARG A 343 -4.06 1.67 -3.30
N PRO A 344 -5.00 1.31 -2.40
CA PRO A 344 -4.65 0.66 -1.14
C PRO A 344 -4.01 -0.70 -1.38
N ILE A 345 -2.83 -0.91 -0.78
CA ILE A 345 -2.07 -2.15 -0.78
C ILE A 345 -2.05 -2.69 0.65
N THR A 346 -2.58 -3.89 0.85
CA THR A 346 -2.46 -4.58 2.13
C THR A 346 -1.13 -5.31 2.18
N LEU A 347 -0.28 -4.89 3.10
CA LEU A 347 1.02 -5.48 3.36
C LEU A 347 0.83 -6.55 4.43
N ARG A 348 1.43 -7.71 4.26
CA ARG A 348 1.35 -8.81 5.22
C ARG A 348 2.75 -9.38 5.43
N LYS A 349 3.08 -9.77 6.66
CA LYS A 349 4.27 -10.59 6.91
C LYS A 349 4.18 -11.88 6.09
N SER A 350 5.35 -12.40 5.68
CA SER A 350 5.39 -13.59 4.83
C SER A 350 4.76 -14.79 5.54
N LEU A 351 4.08 -15.66 4.79
CA LEU A 351 3.57 -16.93 5.32
C LEU A 351 4.63 -18.03 5.36
N ILE A 352 5.69 -17.86 4.58
CA ILE A 352 6.73 -18.86 4.40
C ILE A 352 8.01 -18.37 5.05
N LEU A 353 8.79 -19.32 5.57
CA LEU A 353 10.14 -19.03 6.00
C LEU A 353 10.97 -18.65 4.77
N ASN A 354 11.90 -17.71 4.94
CA ASN A 354 12.69 -17.14 3.86
C ASN A 354 14.16 -17.61 3.95
N PRO A 355 14.49 -18.83 3.48
CA PRO A 355 15.81 -19.41 3.68
C PRO A 355 16.86 -18.90 2.67
N LYS A 356 16.43 -18.38 1.52
CA LYS A 356 17.35 -17.99 0.44
C LYS A 356 18.25 -16.84 0.89
N ARG A 357 19.54 -16.88 0.52
CA ARG A 357 20.51 -15.82 0.81
C ARG A 357 20.02 -14.43 0.36
N SER A 358 19.43 -14.34 -0.84
CA SER A 358 18.83 -13.09 -1.35
C SER A 358 17.70 -12.53 -0.47
N HIS A 359 17.02 -13.37 0.31
CA HIS A 359 16.00 -12.92 1.24
C HIS A 359 16.59 -12.32 2.52
N ARG A 360 17.78 -12.78 2.94
CA ARG A 360 18.49 -12.33 4.16
C ARG A 360 19.54 -11.25 3.91
N GLU A 361 19.83 -10.96 2.64
CA GLU A 361 20.76 -9.91 2.20
C GLU A 361 20.42 -8.55 2.83
N GLN A 362 21.36 -7.89 3.48
CA GLN A 362 21.14 -6.52 3.97
C GLN A 362 21.19 -5.54 2.79
N ILE A 363 20.27 -4.58 2.75
CA ILE A 363 20.22 -3.62 1.64
C ILE A 363 20.84 -2.31 2.08
N ASP A 364 21.96 -2.00 1.45
CA ASP A 364 22.56 -0.68 1.47
C ASP A 364 22.27 0.06 0.16
N LEU A 365 21.80 1.30 0.24
CA LEU A 365 21.39 2.08 -0.92
C LEU A 365 22.44 3.15 -1.20
N ARG A 366 23.00 3.13 -2.41
CA ARG A 366 24.00 4.11 -2.87
C ARG A 366 23.34 5.40 -3.37
N PHE A 367 22.23 5.26 -4.10
CA PHE A 367 21.53 6.40 -4.70
C PHE A 367 20.04 6.13 -4.87
N ILE A 368 19.23 7.17 -4.74
CA ILE A 368 17.80 7.15 -5.05
C ILE A 368 17.52 8.23 -6.10
N ASP A 369 16.90 7.83 -7.22
CA ASP A 369 16.55 8.76 -8.28
C ASP A 369 15.28 9.55 -7.94
N THR A 370 15.42 10.87 -7.82
CA THR A 370 14.37 11.86 -7.57
C THR A 370 14.16 12.79 -8.77
N SER A 371 14.68 12.42 -9.95
CA SER A 371 14.37 13.14 -11.19
C SER A 371 12.87 13.18 -11.50
N SER A 372 12.42 14.19 -12.24
CA SER A 372 11.01 14.27 -12.67
C SER A 372 10.59 13.00 -13.41
N LYS A 373 9.49 12.39 -12.93
CA LYS A 373 8.82 11.26 -13.59
C LYS A 373 7.68 11.70 -14.51
N PHE A 374 7.54 13.01 -14.72
CA PHE A 374 6.63 13.63 -15.67
C PHE A 374 7.44 14.09 -16.89
N GLY A 375 7.72 13.15 -17.79
CA GLY A 375 8.69 13.31 -18.88
C GLY A 375 10.04 12.68 -18.55
N HIS A 376 11.12 13.22 -19.14
CA HIS A 376 12.49 12.78 -18.91
C HIS A 376 13.22 13.80 -18.03
N GLY A 377 13.16 13.63 -16.71
CA GLY A 377 13.87 14.48 -15.77
C GLY A 377 15.39 14.29 -15.86
N ARG A 378 16.15 15.39 -15.91
CA ARG A 378 17.62 15.38 -15.98
C ARG A 378 18.32 15.73 -14.65
N PHE A 379 17.59 16.38 -13.74
CA PHE A 379 18.11 16.88 -12.46
C PHE A 379 17.42 16.16 -11.31
N GLN A 380 18.11 16.00 -10.19
CA GLN A 380 17.60 15.37 -8.98
C GLN A 380 16.89 16.36 -8.06
N THR A 381 17.35 17.61 -8.01
CA THR A 381 16.77 18.67 -7.19
C THR A 381 16.47 19.95 -7.98
N HIS A 382 15.64 20.82 -7.40
CA HIS A 382 15.36 22.13 -7.97
C HIS A 382 16.57 23.06 -7.91
N GLU A 383 17.41 22.90 -6.89
CA GLU A 383 18.64 23.66 -6.70
C GLU A 383 19.67 23.28 -7.78
N GLU A 384 19.92 21.98 -7.98
CA GLU A 384 20.78 21.48 -9.06
C GLU A 384 20.33 22.00 -10.42
N LYS A 385 19.02 21.96 -10.70
CA LYS A 385 18.45 22.51 -11.93
C LYS A 385 18.67 24.03 -12.05
N ARG A 386 18.51 24.79 -10.96
CA ARG A 386 18.69 26.25 -10.96
C ARG A 386 20.15 26.61 -11.20
N VAL A 387 21.08 25.91 -10.56
CA VAL A 387 22.53 26.08 -10.75
C VAL A 387 22.90 25.79 -12.20
N PHE A 388 22.43 24.66 -12.75
CA PHE A 388 22.75 24.29 -14.14
C PHE A 388 22.15 25.26 -15.18
N MET A 389 20.89 25.68 -15.01
CA MET A 389 20.22 26.54 -15.99
C MET A 389 20.55 28.03 -15.87
N GLY A 390 21.11 28.46 -14.73
CA GLY A 390 21.37 29.87 -14.44
C GLY A 390 20.11 30.73 -14.25
N PRO A 391 20.27 32.06 -14.17
CA PRO A 391 19.16 33.00 -14.03
C PRO A 391 18.30 33.03 -15.30
N LEU A 392 17.02 32.65 -15.17
CA LEU A 392 16.05 32.69 -16.26
C LEU A 392 15.25 34.00 -16.22
N LYS A 393 14.60 34.36 -17.34
CA LYS A 393 13.75 35.57 -17.45
C LYS A 393 12.76 35.70 -16.30
N LYS A 394 12.09 34.61 -15.90
CA LYS A 394 11.12 34.62 -14.80
C LYS A 394 11.72 34.94 -13.43
N HIS A 395 13.00 34.62 -13.19
CA HIS A 395 13.68 34.94 -11.94
C HIS A 395 14.00 36.43 -11.89
N ARG A 396 14.51 36.99 -13.00
CA ARG A 396 14.75 38.44 -13.13
C ARG A 396 13.47 39.27 -12.91
N LEU A 397 12.37 38.87 -13.54
CA LEU A 397 11.07 39.53 -13.34
C LEU A 397 10.57 39.44 -11.89
N GLN A 398 10.85 38.34 -11.18
CA GLN A 398 10.51 38.21 -9.75
C GLN A 398 11.38 39.11 -8.87
N GLU A 399 12.67 39.22 -9.18
CA GLU A 399 13.61 40.10 -8.49
C GLU A 399 13.22 41.59 -8.69
N GLU A 400 12.88 41.99 -9.92
CA GLU A 400 12.38 43.34 -10.25
C GLU A 400 11.06 43.66 -9.52
N GLN A 401 10.13 42.71 -9.46
CA GLN A 401 8.88 42.86 -8.70
C GLN A 401 9.14 43.00 -7.19
N GLN A 402 10.05 42.20 -6.63
CA GLN A 402 10.41 42.27 -5.22
C GLN A 402 11.09 43.61 -4.91
N GLN A 403 12.01 44.08 -5.76
CA GLN A 403 12.65 45.39 -5.60
C GLN A 403 11.61 46.51 -5.62
N THR A 404 10.67 46.48 -6.58
CA THR A 404 9.60 47.48 -6.66
C THR A 404 8.72 47.46 -5.42
N GLN A 405 8.29 46.29 -4.95
CA GLN A 405 7.49 46.15 -3.71
C GLN A 405 8.23 46.66 -2.48
N THR A 406 9.55 46.42 -2.39
CA THR A 406 10.37 46.88 -1.27
C THR A 406 10.49 48.40 -1.28
N THR A 407 10.70 49.01 -2.46
CA THR A 407 10.73 50.48 -2.61
C THR A 407 9.39 51.10 -2.23
N THR A 408 8.26 50.55 -2.70
CA THR A 408 6.92 51.07 -2.38
C THR A 408 6.59 50.94 -0.87
N ALA A 409 6.98 49.85 -0.22
CA ALA A 409 6.81 49.66 1.22
C ALA A 409 7.64 50.66 2.05
N THR A 410 8.84 50.99 1.57
CA THR A 410 9.71 51.98 2.23
C THR A 410 9.13 53.39 2.11
N THR A 411 8.60 53.76 0.93
CA THR A 411 7.97 55.07 0.70
C THR A 411 6.66 55.26 1.48
N THR A 412 5.85 54.21 1.65
CA THR A 412 4.62 54.27 2.47
C THR A 412 4.92 54.35 3.96
N THR A 413 5.99 53.69 4.44
CA THR A 413 6.43 53.80 5.83
C THR A 413 6.97 55.21 6.14
N SER A 414 7.69 55.84 5.21
CA SER A 414 8.16 57.22 5.38
C SER A 414 7.02 58.25 5.38
N GLN A 415 5.94 58.03 4.60
CA GLN A 415 4.78 58.93 4.58
C GLN A 415 3.89 58.81 5.82
N ALA A 416 3.82 57.61 6.43
CA ALA A 416 3.08 57.38 7.67
C ALA A 416 3.80 57.87 8.93
N GLN A 417 5.11 58.17 8.85
CA GLN A 417 5.88 58.79 9.93
C GLN A 417 5.92 60.33 9.85
N SER A 418 5.48 60.89 8.72
CA SER A 418 5.41 62.34 8.46
C SER A 418 3.99 62.93 8.59
N ALA A 419 3.03 62.14 9.09
CA ALA A 419 1.68 62.56 9.48
C ALA A 419 1.48 62.18 10.95
#